data_AF-A0A5N4B2E0-F1
#
_entry.id   AF-A0A5N4B2E0-F1
#
_cell.length_a   1.000
_cell.length_b   1.000
_cell.length_c   1.000
_cell.angle_alpha   90.00
_cell.angle_beta   90.00
_cell.angle_gamma   90.00
#
_symmetry.space_group_name_H-M   'P 1'
#
loop_
_entity.id
_entity.type
_entity.pdbx_description
1 polymer ?
#
loop_
_entity_poly.entity_id
_entity_poly.type
_entity_poly.pdbx_seq_one_letter_code
_entity_poly.pdbx_strand_id
1 'polypeptide(L)'
;MMRFLGLLGWMGLVKLPPLRDYWRIDALYNIPLARSVMPRNRFELILKFIHFSDNQLAPPDDRLLKIRNVMNKFIHNYKIAYTPGQRVCIDESLIPWRGRLMFRQYIPNKRHRYGIKVFKLCSDRGYTWNLMVYCGKTTDRENSVAESVVMELVDGLLDQGRVLYTDNWYTSVPLAYRLLDRKTHLVGTLRLNRKHLPKEVVGAKLQKGEFAAQETSDGVVVLKWRDKRVVSALTTKHSGLDTVTTTTRRG
;
A
#
# COMPACT_ATOMS: atom_id res chain seq x y z
N MET A 1 -16.19 -18.29 -18.65
CA MET A 1 -15.31 -17.35 -17.92
C MET A 1 -14.25 -18.07 -17.06
N MET A 2 -14.61 -19.05 -16.23
CA MET A 2 -13.64 -19.75 -15.34
C MET A 2 -12.41 -20.33 -16.04
N ARG A 3 -12.56 -20.95 -17.23
CA ARG A 3 -11.42 -21.43 -18.02
C ARG A 3 -10.42 -20.33 -18.39
N PHE A 4 -10.91 -19.14 -18.74
CA PHE A 4 -10.08 -17.98 -19.06
C PHE A 4 -9.32 -17.48 -17.82
N LEU A 5 -10.00 -17.35 -16.68
CA LEU A 5 -9.38 -16.96 -15.41
C LEU A 5 -8.36 -18.00 -14.93
N GLY A 6 -8.66 -19.29 -15.08
CA GLY A 6 -7.73 -20.39 -14.76
C GLY A 6 -6.46 -20.32 -15.60
N LEU A 7 -6.58 -20.01 -16.90
CA LEU A 7 -5.42 -19.78 -17.76
C LEU A 7 -4.61 -18.55 -17.32
N LEU A 8 -5.24 -17.43 -16.96
CA LEU A 8 -4.53 -16.27 -16.42
C LEU A 8 -3.78 -16.58 -15.12
N GLY A 9 -4.39 -17.34 -14.22
CA GLY A 9 -3.74 -17.81 -12.99
C GLY A 9 -2.53 -18.69 -13.29
N TRP A 10 -2.68 -19.64 -14.20
CA TRP A 10 -1.58 -20.50 -14.65
C TRP A 10 -0.45 -19.73 -15.34
N MET A 11 -0.77 -18.76 -16.22
CA MET A 11 0.21 -17.83 -16.81
C MET A 11 0.90 -16.95 -15.76
N GLY A 12 0.36 -16.86 -14.53
CA GLY A 12 1.01 -16.30 -13.37
C GLY A 12 2.25 -17.10 -12.94
N LEU A 13 2.16 -18.43 -13.03
CA LEU A 13 3.18 -19.39 -12.62
C LEU A 13 4.15 -19.72 -13.76
N VAL A 14 3.63 -19.97 -14.96
CA VAL A 14 4.42 -20.29 -16.16
C VAL A 14 4.48 -19.06 -17.04
N LYS A 15 5.65 -18.41 -17.11
CA LYS A 15 5.85 -17.16 -17.86
C LYS A 15 6.51 -17.42 -19.21
N LEU A 16 5.71 -17.34 -20.28
CA LEU A 16 6.22 -17.24 -21.65
C LEU A 16 6.24 -15.78 -22.13
N PRO A 17 7.21 -15.37 -22.96
CA PRO A 17 7.38 -13.96 -23.31
C PRO A 17 6.21 -13.40 -24.15
N PRO A 18 5.86 -13.97 -25.32
CA PRO A 18 4.69 -13.55 -26.07
C PRO A 18 3.47 -14.41 -25.75
N LEU A 19 2.28 -13.80 -25.72
CA LEU A 19 1.02 -14.50 -25.44
C LEU A 19 0.73 -15.67 -26.39
N ARG A 20 1.12 -15.56 -27.67
CA ARG A 20 0.89 -16.61 -28.66
C ARG A 20 1.67 -17.89 -28.35
N ASP A 21 2.76 -17.80 -27.58
CA ASP A 21 3.67 -18.93 -27.34
C ASP A 21 3.03 -19.98 -26.42
N TYR A 22 2.07 -19.60 -25.59
CA TYR A 22 1.27 -20.54 -24.81
C TYR A 22 0.48 -21.54 -25.68
N TRP A 23 0.23 -21.21 -26.96
CA TRP A 23 -0.49 -22.08 -27.90
C TRP A 23 0.42 -22.74 -28.96
N ARG A 24 1.73 -22.48 -28.95
CA ARG A 24 2.65 -23.00 -29.97
C ARG A 24 2.92 -24.50 -29.81
N ILE A 25 3.07 -25.20 -30.94
CA ILE A 25 3.34 -26.64 -31.01
C ILE A 25 4.80 -26.98 -31.28
N ASP A 26 5.66 -25.98 -31.52
CA ASP A 26 7.09 -26.22 -31.72
C ASP A 26 7.73 -26.80 -30.45
N ALA A 27 8.80 -27.57 -30.63
CA ALA A 27 9.41 -28.36 -29.55
C ALA A 27 9.79 -27.54 -28.31
N LEU A 28 10.12 -26.25 -28.46
CA LEU A 28 10.55 -25.38 -27.35
C LEU A 28 9.36 -24.83 -26.55
N TYR A 29 8.19 -24.65 -27.18
CA TYR A 29 7.01 -24.02 -26.58
C TYR A 29 5.78 -24.96 -26.52
N ASN A 30 5.96 -26.25 -26.78
CA ASN A 30 4.87 -27.22 -26.82
C ASN A 30 4.31 -27.54 -25.42
N ILE A 31 3.47 -26.63 -24.90
CA ILE A 31 2.77 -26.79 -23.63
C ILE A 31 1.28 -27.10 -23.91
N PRO A 32 0.82 -28.35 -23.78
CA PRO A 32 -0.53 -28.74 -24.20
C PRO A 32 -1.67 -28.07 -23.42
N LEU A 33 -1.41 -27.66 -22.16
CA LEU A 33 -2.43 -27.20 -21.23
C LEU A 33 -3.27 -26.03 -21.77
N ALA A 34 -2.66 -25.00 -22.36
CA ALA A 34 -3.43 -23.85 -22.82
C ALA A 34 -4.40 -24.23 -23.94
N ARG A 35 -3.92 -25.07 -24.88
CA ARG A 35 -4.71 -25.56 -26.03
C ARG A 35 -5.84 -26.49 -25.60
N SER A 36 -5.61 -27.36 -24.62
CA SER A 36 -6.64 -28.28 -24.12
C SER A 36 -7.76 -27.56 -23.38
N VAL A 37 -7.47 -26.38 -22.79
CA VAL A 37 -8.45 -25.60 -22.03
C VAL A 37 -9.25 -24.63 -22.91
N MET A 38 -8.60 -23.91 -23.82
CA MET A 38 -9.24 -22.89 -24.67
C MET A 38 -8.45 -22.62 -25.95
N PRO A 39 -9.09 -22.51 -27.13
CA PRO A 39 -8.41 -22.06 -28.35
C PRO A 39 -7.85 -20.63 -28.22
N ARG A 40 -6.69 -20.34 -28.83
CA ARG A 40 -6.01 -19.03 -28.76
C ARG A 40 -6.95 -17.88 -29.12
N ASN A 41 -7.62 -17.98 -30.27
CA ASN A 41 -8.50 -16.93 -30.77
C ASN A 41 -9.65 -16.65 -29.79
N ARG A 42 -10.19 -17.68 -29.11
CA ARG A 42 -11.22 -17.49 -28.09
C ARG A 42 -10.67 -16.76 -26.87
N PHE A 43 -9.46 -17.10 -26.42
CA PHE A 43 -8.79 -16.42 -25.31
C PHE A 43 -8.54 -14.94 -25.64
N GLU A 44 -7.99 -14.65 -26.82
CA GLU A 44 -7.71 -13.29 -27.29
C GLU A 44 -8.98 -12.45 -27.45
N LEU A 45 -10.08 -13.03 -27.95
CA LEU A 45 -11.38 -12.36 -28.02
C LEU A 45 -11.90 -11.99 -26.64
N ILE A 46 -11.84 -12.90 -25.66
CA ILE A 46 -12.26 -12.59 -24.28
C ILE A 46 -11.35 -11.51 -23.69
N LEU A 47 -10.03 -11.63 -23.86
CA LEU A 47 -9.06 -10.64 -23.36
C LEU A 47 -9.32 -9.24 -23.93
N LYS A 48 -9.70 -9.14 -25.22
CA LYS A 48 -9.97 -7.88 -25.91
C LYS A 48 -11.27 -7.22 -25.45
N PHE A 49 -12.31 -8.01 -25.18
CA PHE A 49 -13.67 -7.50 -24.95
C PHE A 49 -14.16 -7.62 -23.50
N ILE A 50 -13.32 -8.07 -22.56
CA ILE A 50 -13.68 -8.15 -21.14
C ILE A 50 -14.03 -6.76 -20.59
N HIS A 51 -15.20 -6.67 -19.96
CA HIS A 51 -15.76 -5.42 -19.45
C HIS A 51 -16.54 -5.66 -18.13
N PHE A 52 -16.59 -4.66 -17.25
CA PHE A 52 -17.12 -4.82 -15.88
C PHE A 52 -18.08 -3.71 -15.44
N SER A 53 -18.40 -2.78 -16.33
CA SER A 53 -19.27 -1.64 -16.06
C SER A 53 -20.25 -1.46 -17.22
N ASP A 54 -21.33 -0.72 -17.01
CA ASP A 54 -22.10 -0.16 -18.11
C ASP A 54 -21.57 1.25 -18.39
N ASN A 55 -21.19 1.54 -19.62
CA ASN A 55 -20.67 2.86 -19.99
C ASN A 55 -21.78 3.93 -20.02
N GLN A 56 -23.06 3.54 -20.07
CA GLN A 56 -24.20 4.46 -20.02
C GLN A 56 -24.43 5.04 -18.62
N LEU A 57 -23.96 4.34 -17.59
CA LEU A 57 -24.12 4.72 -16.18
C LEU A 57 -22.90 5.49 -15.64
N ALA A 58 -22.09 6.08 -16.52
CA ALA A 58 -20.79 6.64 -16.18
C ALA A 58 -20.89 8.09 -15.66
N PRO A 59 -20.66 8.36 -14.36
CA PRO A 59 -20.45 9.73 -13.92
C PRO A 59 -19.13 10.25 -14.54
N PRO A 60 -19.10 11.51 -15.00
CA PRO A 60 -17.94 12.06 -15.72
C PRO A 60 -16.64 12.05 -14.89
N ASP A 61 -16.74 12.05 -13.56
CA ASP A 61 -15.60 12.26 -12.67
C ASP A 61 -15.02 10.99 -12.01
N ASP A 62 -15.65 9.80 -12.17
CA ASP A 62 -15.08 8.56 -11.62
C ASP A 62 -14.08 7.90 -12.59
N ARG A 63 -12.79 8.21 -12.39
CA ARG A 63 -11.67 7.65 -13.15
C ARG A 63 -11.53 6.12 -13.03
N LEU A 64 -12.16 5.48 -12.04
CA LEU A 64 -12.10 4.02 -11.83
C LEU A 64 -13.38 3.29 -12.20
N LEU A 65 -14.40 3.97 -12.72
CA LEU A 65 -15.72 3.41 -12.99
C LEU A 65 -15.65 2.01 -13.64
N LYS A 66 -14.81 1.87 -14.68
CA LYS A 66 -14.67 0.62 -15.47
C LYS A 66 -14.25 -0.60 -14.67
N ILE A 67 -13.68 -0.41 -13.48
CA ILE A 67 -13.25 -1.47 -12.58
C ILE A 67 -13.83 -1.34 -11.16
N ARG A 68 -14.61 -0.27 -10.88
CA ARG A 68 -15.10 0.08 -9.53
C ARG A 68 -15.86 -1.08 -8.90
N ASN A 69 -16.82 -1.65 -9.62
CA ASN A 69 -17.66 -2.74 -9.13
C ASN A 69 -16.84 -3.97 -8.74
N VAL A 70 -15.88 -4.35 -9.60
CA VAL A 70 -15.00 -5.50 -9.37
C VAL A 70 -14.05 -5.22 -8.21
N MET A 71 -13.48 -4.02 -8.15
CA MET A 71 -12.59 -3.61 -7.06
C MET A 71 -13.32 -3.63 -5.71
N ASN A 72 -14.52 -3.06 -5.64
CA ASN A 72 -15.34 -3.06 -4.43
C ASN A 72 -15.69 -4.49 -4.00
N LYS A 73 -16.02 -5.38 -4.95
CA LYS A 73 -16.30 -6.79 -4.66
C LYS A 73 -15.05 -7.51 -4.12
N PHE A 74 -13.88 -7.23 -4.67
CA PHE A 74 -12.63 -7.77 -4.15
C PHE A 74 -12.33 -7.26 -2.74
N ILE A 75 -12.41 -5.95 -2.50
CA ILE A 75 -12.16 -5.36 -1.19
C ILE A 75 -13.14 -5.92 -0.16
N HIS A 76 -14.42 -6.01 -0.49
CA HIS A 76 -15.43 -6.63 0.37
C HIS A 76 -15.03 -8.08 0.73
N ASN A 77 -14.66 -8.87 -0.28
CA ASN A 77 -14.23 -10.25 -0.07
C ASN A 77 -12.93 -10.35 0.78
N TYR A 78 -12.01 -9.39 0.65
CA TYR A 78 -10.80 -9.35 1.47
C TYR A 78 -11.14 -9.11 2.95
N LYS A 79 -12.08 -8.19 3.20
CA LYS A 79 -12.48 -7.83 4.56
C LYS A 79 -13.23 -8.96 5.28
N ILE A 80 -14.07 -9.73 4.57
CA ILE A 80 -14.80 -10.86 5.16
C ILE A 80 -13.94 -12.12 5.33
N ALA A 81 -12.94 -12.32 4.46
CA ALA A 81 -12.15 -13.55 4.46
C ALA A 81 -11.11 -13.58 5.59
N TYR A 82 -10.74 -12.43 6.14
CA TYR A 82 -9.71 -12.34 7.17
C TYR A 82 -9.90 -11.12 8.06
N THR A 83 -9.91 -11.33 9.38
CA THR A 83 -9.86 -10.27 10.38
C THR A 83 -8.40 -10.05 10.80
N PRO A 84 -7.80 -8.87 10.52
CA PRO A 84 -6.44 -8.58 10.94
C PRO A 84 -6.30 -8.55 12.46
N GLY A 85 -5.17 -9.08 12.94
CA GLY A 85 -4.76 -8.99 14.34
C GLY A 85 -4.38 -7.57 14.75
N GLN A 86 -3.59 -7.45 15.81
CA GLN A 86 -3.26 -6.15 16.41
C GLN A 86 -2.44 -5.25 15.49
N ARG A 87 -1.55 -5.82 14.67
CA ARG A 87 -0.58 -5.06 13.86
C ARG A 87 -1.00 -5.03 12.40
N VAL A 88 -1.09 -3.82 11.86
CA VAL A 88 -1.37 -3.57 10.44
C VAL A 88 -0.42 -2.51 9.89
N CYS A 89 -0.17 -2.51 8.59
CA CYS A 89 0.71 -1.53 7.95
C CYS A 89 0.10 -0.93 6.69
N ILE A 90 0.42 0.32 6.42
CA ILE A 90 0.08 1.00 5.16
C ILE A 90 1.36 1.33 4.40
N ASP A 91 1.36 0.97 3.11
CA ASP A 91 2.42 1.31 2.16
C ASP A 91 1.88 1.31 0.71
N GLU A 92 2.72 1.65 -0.24
CA GLU A 92 2.39 1.80 -1.65
C GLU A 92 2.99 0.72 -2.53
N SER A 93 2.13 0.16 -3.36
CA SER A 93 2.48 -0.69 -4.49
C SER A 93 2.37 0.07 -5.81
N LEU A 94 3.18 -0.33 -6.79
CA LEU A 94 3.08 0.16 -8.17
C LEU A 94 2.80 -1.01 -9.11
N ILE A 95 1.65 -0.99 -9.77
CA ILE A 95 1.30 -1.97 -10.81
C ILE A 95 1.88 -1.49 -12.14
N PRO A 96 2.84 -2.20 -12.77
CA PRO A 96 3.50 -1.74 -13.97
C PRO A 96 2.51 -1.45 -15.11
N TRP A 97 2.57 -0.23 -15.65
CA TRP A 97 1.72 0.17 -16.79
C TRP A 97 2.39 1.30 -17.57
N ARG A 98 2.52 1.12 -18.89
CA ARG A 98 3.10 2.13 -19.80
C ARG A 98 2.09 2.71 -20.80
N GLY A 99 0.89 2.13 -20.91
CA GLY A 99 -0.16 2.62 -21.81
C GLY A 99 -0.71 3.99 -21.42
N ARG A 100 -1.59 4.54 -22.27
CA ARG A 100 -2.30 5.80 -22.02
C ARG A 100 -3.28 5.61 -20.87
N LEU A 101 -3.06 6.30 -19.76
CA LEU A 101 -3.92 6.29 -18.58
C LEU A 101 -3.74 7.61 -17.82
N MET A 102 -4.84 8.31 -17.52
CA MET A 102 -4.81 9.66 -16.96
C MET A 102 -4.10 9.77 -15.61
N PHE A 103 -4.14 8.71 -14.79
CA PHE A 103 -3.58 8.70 -13.44
C PHE A 103 -2.34 7.82 -13.31
N ARG A 104 -1.67 7.47 -14.43
CA ARG A 104 -0.38 6.81 -14.41
C ARG A 104 0.65 7.65 -13.64
N GLN A 105 1.36 7.02 -12.73
CA GLN A 105 2.40 7.64 -11.91
C GLN A 105 3.80 7.30 -12.44
N TYR A 106 4.73 8.23 -12.23
CA TYR A 106 6.17 8.01 -12.38
C TYR A 106 6.84 8.07 -11.01
N ILE A 107 7.47 6.97 -10.58
CA ILE A 107 8.18 6.85 -9.30
C ILE A 107 9.62 6.41 -9.58
N PRO A 108 10.60 7.34 -9.60
CA PRO A 108 11.98 7.06 -10.02
C PRO A 108 12.65 5.91 -9.25
N ASN A 109 12.37 5.80 -7.96
CA ASN A 109 13.03 4.89 -7.04
C ASN A 109 12.45 3.46 -7.05
N LYS A 110 11.41 3.18 -7.85
CA LYS A 110 10.84 1.82 -7.98
C LYS A 110 11.43 1.12 -9.21
N ARG A 111 11.62 -0.21 -9.12
CA ARG A 111 12.15 -1.06 -10.22
C ARG A 111 11.41 -0.82 -11.53
N HIS A 112 10.08 -0.86 -11.48
CA HIS A 112 9.25 -0.33 -12.55
C HIS A 112 8.92 1.11 -12.21
N ARG A 113 9.33 2.07 -13.06
CA ARG A 113 9.13 3.49 -12.76
C ARG A 113 7.76 4.01 -13.14
N TYR A 114 7.09 3.40 -14.12
CA TYR A 114 5.78 3.82 -14.60
C TYR A 114 4.71 2.79 -14.24
N GLY A 115 3.60 3.25 -13.68
CA GLY A 115 2.50 2.36 -13.33
C GLY A 115 1.33 3.02 -12.64
N ILE A 116 0.43 2.18 -12.14
CA ILE A 116 -0.73 2.58 -11.33
C ILE A 116 -0.31 2.48 -9.87
N LYS A 117 -0.31 3.61 -9.15
CA LYS A 117 0.00 3.65 -7.72
C LYS A 117 -1.23 3.18 -6.94
N VAL A 118 -1.02 2.24 -6.02
CA VAL A 118 -2.06 1.67 -5.15
C VAL A 118 -1.57 1.74 -3.71
N PHE A 119 -2.35 2.36 -2.85
CA PHE A 119 -2.17 2.30 -1.40
C PHE A 119 -2.78 1.01 -0.88
N LYS A 120 -2.10 0.32 0.03
CA LYS A 120 -2.58 -0.94 0.61
C LYS A 120 -2.49 -0.91 2.11
N LEU A 121 -3.53 -1.43 2.76
CA LEU A 121 -3.50 -1.83 4.17
C LEU A 121 -3.27 -3.33 4.24
N CYS A 122 -2.19 -3.74 4.89
CA CYS A 122 -1.81 -5.14 5.04
C CYS A 122 -1.76 -5.55 6.51
N SER A 123 -2.01 -6.82 6.79
CA SER A 123 -1.69 -7.43 8.08
C SER A 123 -0.20 -7.72 8.22
N ASP A 124 0.24 -8.01 9.45
CA ASP A 124 1.61 -8.45 9.73
C ASP A 124 2.04 -9.76 9.04
N ARG A 125 1.07 -10.54 8.54
CA ARG A 125 1.32 -11.74 7.71
C ARG A 125 1.29 -11.47 6.20
N GLY A 126 1.21 -10.21 5.78
CA GLY A 126 1.21 -9.81 4.37
C GLY A 126 -0.13 -9.95 3.65
N TYR A 127 -1.23 -10.19 4.37
CA TYR A 127 -2.56 -10.22 3.78
C TYR A 127 -3.04 -8.80 3.47
N THR A 128 -3.45 -8.50 2.23
CA THR A 128 -4.04 -7.20 1.87
C THR A 128 -5.50 -7.17 2.32
N TRP A 129 -5.82 -6.34 3.31
CA TRP A 129 -7.18 -6.21 3.85
C TRP A 129 -7.99 -5.11 3.17
N ASN A 130 -7.35 -3.99 2.82
CA ASN A 130 -7.97 -2.89 2.07
C ASN A 130 -6.98 -2.28 1.09
N LEU A 131 -7.47 -1.60 0.05
CA LEU A 131 -6.63 -0.90 -0.92
C LEU A 131 -7.37 0.30 -1.51
N MET A 132 -6.59 1.28 -1.99
CA MET A 132 -7.09 2.42 -2.72
C MET A 132 -6.18 2.74 -3.92
N VAL A 133 -6.76 2.90 -5.11
CA VAL A 133 -6.02 3.31 -6.31
C VAL A 133 -5.86 4.83 -6.34
N TYR A 134 -4.63 5.31 -6.47
CA TYR A 134 -4.36 6.73 -6.58
C TYR A 134 -4.73 7.26 -7.97
N CYS A 135 -5.78 8.08 -8.03
CA CYS A 135 -6.33 8.62 -9.27
C CYS A 135 -5.92 10.08 -9.56
N GLY A 136 -4.97 10.62 -8.80
CA GLY A 136 -4.59 12.04 -8.83
C GLY A 136 -5.10 12.80 -7.60
N LYS A 137 -4.91 14.12 -7.59
CA LYS A 137 -5.38 14.99 -6.50
C LYS A 137 -6.88 15.24 -6.66
N THR A 138 -7.64 15.07 -5.57
CA THR A 138 -8.98 15.64 -5.41
C THR A 138 -8.83 17.03 -4.77
N THR A 139 -9.60 18.01 -5.23
CA THR A 139 -9.45 19.44 -4.88
C THR A 139 -9.95 19.81 -3.49
N ASP A 140 -10.74 18.98 -2.83
CA ASP A 140 -11.26 19.25 -1.49
C ASP A 140 -10.54 18.42 -0.44
N ARG A 141 -9.60 19.00 0.31
CA ARG A 141 -9.16 18.41 1.58
C ARG A 141 -8.77 19.47 2.61
N GLU A 142 -9.54 19.52 3.70
CA GLU A 142 -9.12 20.12 4.98
C GLU A 142 -7.89 19.39 5.58
N ASN A 143 -7.69 18.12 5.21
CA ASN A 143 -6.63 17.24 5.71
C ASN A 143 -5.50 17.03 4.67
N SER A 144 -4.33 16.57 5.11
CA SER A 144 -3.30 16.18 4.15
C SER A 144 -3.73 14.94 3.33
N VAL A 145 -3.21 14.80 2.10
CA VAL A 145 -3.51 13.63 1.25
C VAL A 145 -3.19 12.31 1.97
N ALA A 146 -2.08 12.28 2.70
CA ALA A 146 -1.63 11.09 3.41
C ALA A 146 -2.55 10.74 4.59
N GLU A 147 -3.01 11.71 5.37
CA GLU A 147 -3.96 11.50 6.46
C GLU A 147 -5.29 10.95 5.94
N SER A 148 -5.85 11.53 4.88
CA SER A 148 -7.10 11.02 4.30
C SER A 148 -6.94 9.57 3.80
N VAL A 149 -5.82 9.27 3.14
CA VAL A 149 -5.53 7.89 2.67
C VAL A 149 -5.47 6.92 3.84
N VAL A 150 -4.80 7.29 4.93
CA VAL A 150 -4.69 6.44 6.12
C VAL A 150 -6.07 6.19 6.70
N MET A 151 -6.82 7.25 6.99
CA MET A 151 -8.13 7.15 7.64
C MET A 151 -9.14 6.36 6.82
N GLU A 152 -9.14 6.51 5.50
CA GLU A 152 -9.99 5.72 4.59
C GLU A 152 -9.58 4.23 4.57
N LEU A 153 -8.28 3.94 4.56
CA LEU A 153 -7.80 2.56 4.51
C LEU A 153 -8.07 1.79 5.79
N VAL A 154 -7.84 2.41 6.96
CA VAL A 154 -8.03 1.78 8.27
C VAL A 154 -9.47 1.77 8.75
N ASP A 155 -10.39 2.40 8.01
CA ASP A 155 -11.80 2.39 8.35
C ASP A 155 -12.35 0.96 8.47
N GLY A 156 -13.06 0.72 9.57
CA GLY A 156 -13.50 -0.62 10.03
C GLY A 156 -12.50 -1.37 10.92
N LEU A 157 -11.26 -0.91 11.07
CA LEU A 157 -10.26 -1.46 12.02
C LEU A 157 -9.94 -0.54 13.20
N LEU A 158 -10.51 0.67 13.19
CA LEU A 158 -10.40 1.65 14.27
C LEU A 158 -11.07 1.17 15.56
N ASP A 159 -10.80 1.89 16.64
CA ASP A 159 -11.43 1.74 17.97
C ASP A 159 -11.15 0.41 18.69
N GLN A 160 -10.15 -0.34 18.25
CA GLN A 160 -9.88 -1.72 18.71
C GLN A 160 -8.48 -1.91 19.31
N GLY A 161 -7.77 -0.82 19.65
CA GLY A 161 -6.44 -0.90 20.27
C GLY A 161 -5.34 -1.44 19.34
N ARG A 162 -5.57 -1.39 18.02
CA ARG A 162 -4.60 -1.82 17.00
C ARG A 162 -3.43 -0.86 16.90
N VAL A 163 -2.35 -1.34 16.30
CA VAL A 163 -1.14 -0.56 15.99
C VAL A 163 -0.98 -0.50 14.48
N LEU A 164 -1.06 0.72 13.95
CA LEU A 164 -0.80 1.02 12.56
C LEU A 164 0.68 1.38 12.38
N TYR A 165 1.37 0.64 11.51
CA TYR A 165 2.73 0.94 11.08
C TYR A 165 2.74 1.66 9.74
N THR A 166 3.46 2.78 9.65
CA THR A 166 3.56 3.56 8.41
C THR A 166 4.97 4.09 8.15
N ASP A 167 5.23 4.46 6.90
CA ASP A 167 6.45 5.15 6.52
C ASP A 167 6.40 6.67 6.81
N ASN A 168 7.46 7.37 6.42
CA ASN A 168 7.60 8.80 6.66
C ASN A 168 6.75 9.72 5.76
N TRP A 169 6.12 9.18 4.71
CA TRP A 169 5.16 9.91 3.88
C TRP A 169 3.81 10.04 4.59
N TYR A 170 3.42 9.03 5.38
CA TYR A 170 2.19 9.04 6.16
C TYR A 170 2.33 9.68 7.54
N THR A 171 3.43 9.40 8.23
CA THR A 171 3.58 9.74 9.65
C THR A 171 3.57 11.26 9.89
N SER A 172 2.65 11.73 10.74
CA SER A 172 2.53 13.12 11.19
C SER A 172 1.99 13.19 12.62
N VAL A 173 2.26 14.29 13.34
CA VAL A 173 1.68 14.54 14.67
C VAL A 173 0.15 14.67 14.62
N PRO A 174 -0.46 15.41 13.66
CA PRO A 174 -1.92 15.44 13.55
C PRO A 174 -2.55 14.07 13.31
N LEU A 175 -1.93 13.22 12.48
CA LEU A 175 -2.40 11.84 12.27
C LEU A 175 -2.33 11.01 13.57
N ALA A 176 -1.27 11.19 14.35
CA ALA A 176 -1.09 10.49 15.61
C ALA A 176 -2.25 10.75 16.58
N TYR A 177 -2.60 12.02 16.76
CA TYR A 177 -3.72 12.44 17.60
C TYR A 177 -5.06 11.90 17.08
N ARG A 178 -5.33 12.04 15.78
CA ARG A 178 -6.55 11.51 15.17
C ARG A 178 -6.74 10.01 15.36
N LEU A 179 -5.64 9.24 15.32
CA LEU A 179 -5.70 7.79 15.52
C LEU A 179 -5.86 7.45 17.02
N LEU A 180 -5.23 8.22 17.92
CA LEU A 180 -5.43 8.08 19.36
C LEU A 180 -6.88 8.33 19.78
N ASP A 181 -7.52 9.37 19.24
CA ASP A 181 -8.95 9.67 19.44
C ASP A 181 -9.84 8.48 19.02
N ARG A 182 -9.33 7.65 18.10
CA ARG A 182 -9.97 6.45 17.57
C ARG A 182 -9.33 5.16 18.10
N LYS A 183 -8.82 5.19 19.33
CA LYS A 183 -8.19 4.09 20.08
C LYS A 183 -7.27 3.22 19.21
N THR A 184 -6.47 3.86 18.36
CA THR A 184 -5.56 3.21 17.41
C THR A 184 -4.20 3.85 17.54
N HIS A 185 -3.17 3.04 17.77
CA HIS A 185 -1.81 3.55 17.88
C HIS A 185 -1.18 3.74 16.51
N LEU A 186 -0.30 4.74 16.40
CA LEU A 186 0.54 4.98 15.23
C LEU A 186 1.99 4.72 15.61
N VAL A 187 2.70 3.98 14.76
CA VAL A 187 4.15 3.83 14.81
C VAL A 187 4.70 4.05 13.40
N GLY A 188 5.69 4.92 13.26
CA GLY A 188 6.26 5.14 11.93
C GLY A 188 7.52 5.97 11.94
N THR A 189 8.28 5.83 10.86
CA THR A 189 9.43 6.72 10.62
C THR A 189 8.93 8.14 10.37
N LEU A 190 9.65 9.15 10.84
CA LEU A 190 9.21 10.54 10.80
C LEU A 190 10.20 11.39 10.01
N ARG A 191 9.72 12.36 9.21
CA ARG A 191 10.60 13.40 8.63
C ARG A 191 10.73 14.56 9.61
N LEU A 192 11.96 14.98 9.91
CA LEU A 192 12.23 16.07 10.86
C LEU A 192 11.76 17.46 10.39
N ASN A 193 11.38 17.60 9.11
CA ASN A 193 10.79 18.83 8.57
C ASN A 193 9.25 18.87 8.64
N ARG A 194 8.61 17.92 9.32
CA ARG A 194 7.15 17.97 9.59
C ARG A 194 6.84 19.10 10.58
N LYS A 195 5.60 19.60 10.51
CA LYS A 195 5.08 20.60 11.46
C LYS A 195 4.80 19.96 12.82
N HIS A 196 4.74 20.80 13.85
CA HIS A 196 4.37 20.44 15.24
C HIS A 196 5.33 19.46 15.92
N LEU A 197 6.58 19.39 15.47
CA LEU A 197 7.60 18.58 16.12
C LEU A 197 8.27 19.34 17.26
N PRO A 198 8.66 18.65 18.35
CA PRO A 198 9.38 19.26 19.46
C PRO A 198 10.75 19.77 19.03
N LYS A 199 10.99 21.08 19.23
CA LYS A 199 12.22 21.75 18.78
C LYS A 199 13.48 21.19 19.43
N GLU A 200 13.38 20.76 20.69
CA GLU A 200 14.50 20.17 21.44
C GLU A 200 14.97 18.86 20.80
N VAL A 201 14.03 17.95 20.49
CA VAL A 201 14.34 16.67 19.81
C VAL A 201 14.87 16.92 18.40
N VAL A 202 14.22 17.80 17.63
CA VAL A 202 14.65 18.11 16.25
C VAL A 202 16.04 18.74 16.23
N GLY A 203 16.30 19.68 17.15
CA GLY A 203 17.55 20.43 17.26
C GLY A 203 18.71 19.68 17.92
N ALA A 204 18.43 18.58 18.64
CA ALA A 204 19.44 17.80 19.35
C ALA A 204 20.59 17.37 18.43
N LYS A 205 21.83 17.72 18.80
CA LYS A 205 23.06 17.29 18.13
C LYS A 205 23.55 16.02 18.81
N LEU A 206 23.25 14.88 18.18
CA LEU A 206 23.54 13.56 18.74
C LEU A 206 24.90 13.03 18.25
N GLN A 207 25.65 12.41 19.16
CA GLN A 207 26.76 11.49 18.88
C GLN A 207 26.20 10.12 18.45
N LYS A 208 27.06 9.25 17.90
CA LYS A 208 26.65 7.88 17.56
C LYS A 208 26.28 7.12 18.85
N GLY A 209 25.12 6.46 18.85
CA GLY A 209 24.56 5.74 19.99
C GLY A 209 23.62 6.59 20.85
N GLU A 210 23.62 7.91 20.69
CA GLU A 210 22.72 8.79 21.44
C GLU A 210 21.34 8.90 20.80
N PHE A 211 20.36 9.19 21.64
CA PHE A 211 19.00 9.52 21.24
C PHE A 211 18.46 10.70 22.06
N ALA A 212 17.50 11.40 21.48
CA ALA A 212 16.65 12.37 22.13
C ALA A 212 15.20 11.97 21.89
N ALA A 213 14.37 12.07 22.91
CA ALA A 213 12.95 11.78 22.83
C ALA A 213 12.16 12.78 23.67
N GLN A 214 10.94 13.07 23.24
CA GLN A 214 9.97 13.81 24.02
C GLN A 214 8.62 13.14 23.89
N GLU A 215 7.92 13.03 25.02
CA GLU A 215 6.59 12.46 25.15
C GLU A 215 5.61 13.57 25.54
N THR A 216 4.49 13.68 24.84
CA THR A 216 3.39 14.57 25.25
C THR A 216 2.56 13.93 26.37
N SER A 217 1.77 14.72 27.09
CA SER A 217 0.83 14.21 28.11
C SER A 217 -0.15 13.18 27.55
N ASP A 218 -0.43 13.24 26.25
CA ASP A 218 -1.35 12.34 25.55
C ASP A 218 -0.66 11.05 25.05
N GLY A 219 0.62 10.84 25.39
CA GLY A 219 1.37 9.65 25.02
C GLY A 219 1.90 9.65 23.57
N VAL A 220 2.04 10.83 22.95
CA VAL A 220 2.71 10.95 21.64
C VAL A 220 4.20 11.13 21.86
N VAL A 221 4.98 10.13 21.45
CA VAL A 221 6.45 10.17 21.53
C VAL A 221 7.04 10.50 20.17
N VAL A 222 7.89 11.53 20.15
CA VAL A 222 8.78 11.81 19.02
C VAL A 222 10.20 11.53 19.46
N LEU A 223 10.89 10.65 18.73
CA LEU A 223 12.27 10.30 19.01
C LEU A 223 13.18 10.50 17.79
N LYS A 224 14.44 10.80 18.08
CA LYS A 224 15.53 10.96 17.13
C LYS A 224 16.74 10.26 17.71
N TRP A 225 17.36 9.36 16.95
CA TRP A 225 18.59 8.70 17.36
C TRP A 225 19.62 8.75 16.23
N ARG A 226 20.90 8.58 16.59
CA ARG A 226 21.98 8.54 15.62
C ARG A 226 22.75 7.23 15.71
N ASP A 227 22.65 6.43 14.66
CA ASP A 227 23.61 5.35 14.41
C ASP A 227 24.60 5.80 13.31
N LYS A 228 24.74 5.07 12.19
CA LYS A 228 25.52 5.56 11.02
C LYS A 228 24.89 6.81 10.42
N ARG A 229 23.57 6.94 10.52
CA ARG A 229 22.79 8.11 10.10
C ARG A 229 21.78 8.45 11.19
N VAL A 230 21.29 9.69 11.15
CA VAL A 230 20.16 10.10 11.98
C VAL A 230 18.91 9.41 11.47
N VAL A 231 18.14 8.86 12.39
CA VAL A 231 16.81 8.32 12.14
C VAL A 231 15.86 8.93 13.15
N SER A 232 14.61 9.15 12.74
CA SER A 232 13.55 9.69 13.59
C SER A 232 12.29 8.88 13.41
N ALA A 233 11.53 8.78 14.48
CA ALA A 233 10.27 8.06 14.53
C ALA A 233 9.25 8.79 15.41
N LEU A 234 7.98 8.49 15.16
CA LEU A 234 6.86 8.85 16.01
C LEU A 234 6.17 7.56 16.44
N THR A 235 5.83 7.47 17.72
CA THR A 235 5.07 6.36 18.27
C THR A 235 4.04 6.88 19.26
N THR A 236 2.85 6.29 19.26
CA THR A 236 1.86 6.46 20.32
C THR A 236 1.64 5.18 21.12
N LYS A 237 2.45 4.14 20.87
CA LYS A 237 2.34 2.82 21.51
C LYS A 237 3.37 2.59 22.61
N HIS A 238 4.51 3.26 22.52
CA HIS A 238 5.71 3.01 23.33
C HIS A 238 6.07 4.30 24.05
N SER A 239 6.57 4.22 25.28
CA SER A 239 7.18 5.38 25.94
C SER A 239 8.59 5.61 25.41
N GLY A 240 9.08 6.85 25.49
CA GLY A 240 10.45 7.22 25.07
C GLY A 240 11.57 6.50 25.84
N LEU A 241 11.24 5.83 26.96
CA LEU A 241 12.17 5.10 27.81
C LEU A 241 12.31 3.61 27.46
N ASP A 242 11.39 3.04 26.67
CA ASP A 242 11.38 1.62 26.30
C ASP A 242 12.36 1.33 25.14
N THR A 243 13.63 1.72 25.31
CA THR A 243 14.68 1.47 24.30
C THR A 243 15.51 0.24 24.68
N VAL A 244 15.84 -0.57 23.67
CA VAL A 244 16.73 -1.73 23.84
C VAL A 244 17.91 -1.57 22.90
N THR A 245 19.13 -1.78 23.41
CA THR A 245 20.32 -1.82 22.57
C THR A 245 20.22 -2.99 21.60
N THR A 246 20.28 -2.72 20.30
CA THR A 246 20.27 -3.76 19.27
C THR A 246 21.64 -3.84 18.61
N THR A 247 22.19 -5.05 18.48
CA THR A 247 23.35 -5.31 17.64
C THR A 247 22.89 -5.48 16.20
N THR A 248 23.38 -4.67 15.28
CA THR A 248 23.09 -4.83 13.86
C THR A 248 23.57 -6.21 13.39
N ARG A 249 22.69 -7.03 12.81
CA ARG A 249 23.03 -8.31 12.13
C ARG A 249 23.78 -8.04 10.81
N ARG A 250 24.90 -7.32 10.90
CA ARG A 250 25.94 -7.13 9.89
C ARG A 250 27.25 -6.87 10.64
N GLY A 251 27.83 -7.96 11.15
CA GLY A 251 29.28 -8.12 11.11
C GLY A 251 29.69 -8.36 9.67
#